data_AF-A0A381PLH2-F1
#
_entry.id   AF-A0A381PLH2-F1
#
_cell.length_a   1.000
_cell.length_b   1.000
_cell.length_c   1.000
_cell.angle_alpha   90.00
_cell.angle_beta   90.00
_cell.angle_gamma   90.00
#
_symmetry.space_group_name_H-M   'P 1'
#
loop_
_entity.id
_entity.type
_entity.pdbx_description
1 polymer ?
#
loop_
_entity_poly.entity_id
_entity_poly.type
_entity_poly.pdbx_seq_one_letter_code
_entity_poly.pdbx_strand_id
1 'polypeptide(L)'
;MDDVPSRLSRELASAIATAIANDAKVEACREKSRAAGFEMRISIEAVIGFVNRLKPQALAKVGAPVQETTPESSMEMNANDRRFLRSLRIAVDDTPTDSD
;
A
#
# COMPACT_ATOMS: atom_id res chain seq x y z
N MET A 1 15.09 -2.68 19.32
CA MET A 1 14.06 -1.95 20.10
C MET A 1 13.00 -1.54 19.09
N ASP A 2 11.78 -2.07 19.19
CA ASP A 2 10.68 -1.63 18.32
C ASP A 2 10.37 -0.17 18.61
N ASP A 3 10.33 0.66 17.57
CA ASP A 3 9.91 2.05 17.71
C ASP A 3 8.43 2.10 18.12
N VAL A 4 8.05 3.05 18.98
CA VAL A 4 6.69 3.15 19.54
C VAL A 4 5.61 3.16 18.44
N PRO A 5 5.76 3.87 17.30
CA PRO A 5 4.82 3.82 16.19
C PRO A 5 4.64 2.41 15.60
N SER A 6 5.71 1.64 15.47
CA SER A 6 5.66 0.27 14.93
C SER A 6 4.93 -0.70 15.86
N ARG A 7 5.06 -0.51 17.18
CA ARG A 7 4.27 -1.29 18.14
C ARG A 7 2.79 -0.96 18.04
N LEU A 8 2.45 0.33 18.00
CA LEU A 8 1.05 0.79 17.89
C LEU A 8 0.40 0.36 16.58
N SER A 9 1.14 0.37 15.46
CA SER A 9 0.61 -0.06 14.17
C SER A 9 0.28 -1.55 14.17
N ARG A 10 1.15 -2.38 14.77
CA ARG A 10 0.91 -3.82 14.91
C ARG A 10 -0.28 -4.13 15.83
N GLU A 11 -0.41 -3.42 16.94
CA GLU A 11 -1.55 -3.55 17.85
C GLU A 11 -2.87 -3.21 17.13
N LEU A 12 -2.90 -2.12 16.37
CA LEU A 12 -4.06 -1.73 15.57
C LEU A 12 -4.38 -2.77 14.49
N ALA A 13 -3.37 -3.26 13.77
CA ALA A 13 -3.55 -4.29 12.74
C ALA A 13 -4.15 -5.57 13.33
N SER A 14 -3.66 -6.00 14.50
CA SER A 14 -4.21 -7.16 15.22
C SER A 14 -5.66 -6.93 15.63
N ALA A 15 -5.99 -5.76 16.16
CA ALA A 15 -7.36 -5.43 16.58
C ALA A 15 -8.34 -5.44 15.40
N ILE A 16 -7.93 -4.92 14.24
CA ILE A 16 -8.72 -4.96 13.00
C ILE A 16 -8.93 -6.40 12.54
N ALA A 17 -7.87 -7.22 12.52
CA ALA A 17 -7.97 -8.63 12.14
C ALA A 17 -8.95 -9.39 13.04
N THR A 18 -8.89 -9.17 14.36
CA THR A 18 -9.83 -9.76 15.32
C THR A 18 -11.25 -9.25 15.12
N ALA A 19 -11.45 -7.95 14.87
CA ALA A 19 -12.78 -7.39 14.64
C ALA A 19 -13.44 -8.01 13.40
N ILE A 20 -12.69 -8.14 12.30
CA ILE A 20 -13.18 -8.70 11.04
C ILE A 20 -13.46 -10.20 11.18
N ALA A 21 -12.60 -10.95 11.88
CA ALA A 21 -12.79 -12.38 12.11
C ALA A 21 -14.05 -12.71 12.93
N ASN A 22 -14.55 -11.76 13.73
CA ASN A 22 -15.74 -11.94 14.56
C ASN A 22 -16.98 -11.18 14.05
N ASP A 23 -16.89 -10.50 12.90
CA ASP A 23 -18.01 -9.73 12.36
C ASP A 23 -19.03 -10.64 11.65
N ALA A 24 -20.27 -10.61 12.12
CA ALA A 24 -21.34 -11.45 11.59
C ALA A 24 -21.68 -11.17 10.12
N LYS A 25 -21.47 -9.93 9.63
CA LYS A 25 -21.73 -9.59 8.23
C LYS A 25 -20.63 -10.14 7.33
N VAL A 26 -19.38 -10.14 7.79
CA VAL A 26 -18.25 -10.74 7.07
C VAL A 26 -18.44 -12.25 6.92
N GLU A 27 -18.85 -12.95 7.98
CA GLU A 27 -19.13 -14.39 7.90
C GLU A 27 -20.34 -14.70 7.01
N ALA A 28 -21.41 -13.89 7.07
CA ALA A 28 -22.54 -14.04 6.14
C ALA A 28 -22.13 -13.88 4.67
N CYS A 29 -21.16 -13.01 4.37
CA CYS A 29 -20.59 -12.89 3.03
C CYS A 29 -19.75 -14.10 2.63
N ARG A 30 -18.95 -14.68 3.56
CA ARG A 30 -18.20 -15.94 3.31
C ARG A 30 -19.14 -17.09 3.02
N GLU A 31 -20.23 -17.22 3.76
CA GLU A 31 -21.22 -18.28 3.53
C GLU A 31 -21.90 -18.13 2.17
N LYS A 32 -22.27 -16.90 1.78
CA LYS A 32 -22.83 -16.63 0.45
C LYS A 32 -21.85 -17.00 -0.67
N SER A 33 -20.56 -16.66 -0.51
CA SER A 33 -19.51 -17.07 -1.45
C SER A 33 -19.41 -18.60 -1.53
N ARG A 34 -19.42 -19.29 -0.38
CA ARG A 34 -19.34 -20.75 -0.32
C ARG A 34 -20.55 -21.42 -0.96
N ALA A 35 -21.75 -20.91 -0.71
CA ALA A 35 -22.99 -21.38 -1.32
C ALA A 35 -23.00 -21.21 -2.85
N ALA A 36 -22.29 -20.20 -3.36
CA ALA A 36 -22.06 -20.00 -4.78
C ALA A 36 -20.91 -20.86 -5.36
N GLY A 37 -20.26 -21.71 -4.54
CA GLY A 37 -19.17 -22.59 -4.95
C GLY A 37 -17.78 -21.95 -4.92
N PHE A 38 -17.61 -20.79 -4.29
CA PHE A 38 -16.34 -20.07 -4.21
C PHE A 38 -15.77 -20.04 -2.79
N GLU A 39 -14.48 -20.30 -2.65
CA GLU A 39 -13.74 -20.05 -1.41
C GLU A 39 -13.32 -18.56 -1.34
N MET A 40 -13.71 -17.88 -0.26
CA MET A 40 -13.40 -16.46 -0.07
C MET A 40 -12.26 -16.25 0.93
N ARG A 41 -11.23 -15.50 0.51
CA ARG A 41 -10.13 -14.99 1.34
C ARG A 41 -10.12 -13.47 1.30
N ILE A 42 -9.94 -12.82 2.45
CA ILE A 42 -9.85 -11.36 2.57
C ILE A 42 -8.41 -10.98 2.95
N SER A 43 -7.81 -10.07 2.19
CA SER A 43 -6.52 -9.44 2.47
C SER A 43 -6.71 -7.92 2.51
N ILE A 44 -6.15 -7.24 3.51
CA ILE A 44 -6.34 -5.80 3.72
C ILE A 44 -4.99 -5.11 3.74
N GLU A 45 -4.84 -4.13 2.86
CA GLU A 45 -3.69 -3.23 2.83
C GLU A 45 -4.13 -1.87 3.39
N ALA A 46 -3.46 -1.42 4.45
CA ALA A 46 -3.74 -0.15 5.10
C ALA A 46 -2.44 0.53 5.52
N VAL A 47 -2.40 1.85 5.38
CA VAL A 47 -1.29 2.70 5.83
C VAL A 47 -1.65 3.33 7.18
N ILE A 48 -0.80 3.14 8.20
CA ILE A 48 -1.00 3.69 9.53
C ILE A 48 -0.01 4.84 9.75
N GLY A 49 -0.51 6.07 9.78
CA GLY A 49 0.28 7.28 10.01
C GLY A 49 0.25 7.74 11.45
N PHE A 50 1.41 8.13 11.99
CA PHE A 50 1.50 8.71 13.33
C PHE A 50 2.03 10.15 13.26
N VAL A 51 1.39 11.04 14.03
CA VAL A 51 1.82 12.43 14.20
C VAL A 51 2.20 12.64 15.67
N ASN A 52 3.42 13.13 15.91
CA ASN A 52 3.84 13.47 17.27
C ASN A 52 3.28 14.84 17.67
N ARG A 53 2.31 14.87 18.60
CA ARG A 53 1.70 16.11 19.09
C ARG A 53 2.65 17.02 19.88
N LEU A 54 3.73 16.47 20.44
CA LEU A 54 4.72 17.22 21.21
C LEU A 54 5.86 17.77 20.34
N LYS A 55 6.01 17.24 19.12
CA LYS A 55 6.99 17.69 18.11
C LYS A 55 6.31 17.75 16.74
N PRO A 56 5.61 18.85 16.44
CA PRO A 56 4.70 18.94 15.28
C PRO A 56 5.35 18.69 13.91
N GLN A 57 6.68 18.76 13.79
CA GLN A 57 7.41 18.56 12.53
C GLN A 57 7.89 17.13 12.27
N ALA A 58 7.65 16.17 13.17
CA ALA A 58 8.08 14.78 13.00
C ALA A 58 6.90 13.87 12.60
N LEU A 59 6.79 13.55 11.30
CA LEU A 59 5.89 12.51 10.79
C LEU A 59 6.63 11.17 10.74
N ALA A 60 6.09 10.16 11.43
CA ALA A 60 6.57 8.79 11.33
C ALA A 60 5.55 7.97 10.52
N LYS A 61 5.95 7.55 9.32
CA LYS A 61 5.18 6.61 8.49
C LYS A 61 5.71 5.20 8.77
N VAL A 62 4.87 4.30 9.25
CA VAL A 62 5.22 2.89 9.40
C VAL A 62 4.23 2.06 8.58
N GLY A 63 4.73 1.47 7.49
CA GLY A 63 4.02 0.44 6.74
C GLY A 63 4.13 -0.91 7.46
N ALA A 64 3.09 -1.76 7.32
CA ALA A 64 3.22 -3.19 7.62
C ALA A 64 4.35 -3.81 6.77
N PRO A 65 5.00 -4.92 7.18
CA PRO A 65 6.10 -5.50 6.44
C PRO A 65 5.61 -6.03 5.09
N VAL A 66 5.72 -5.16 4.09
CA VAL A 66 5.80 -5.50 2.68
C VAL A 66 7.27 -5.82 2.44
N GLN A 67 7.53 -6.98 1.84
CA GLN A 67 8.81 -7.28 1.22
C GLN A 67 9.24 -6.05 0.41
N GLU A 68 10.35 -5.43 0.79
CA GLU A 68 10.82 -4.14 0.26
C GLU A 68 10.81 -4.13 -1.28
N THR A 69 9.80 -3.50 -1.85
CA THR A 69 9.97 -2.76 -3.10
C THR A 69 10.12 -1.31 -2.70
N THR A 70 11.38 -0.88 -2.60
CA THR A 70 11.82 0.52 -2.53
C THR A 70 10.88 1.45 -3.30
N PRO A 71 10.30 2.49 -2.66
CA PRO A 71 9.79 3.62 -3.40
C PRO A 71 10.98 4.50 -3.79
N GLU A 72 10.94 5.11 -4.97
CA GLU A 72 11.99 5.94 -5.59
C GLU A 72 13.08 5.17 -6.37
N SER A 73 12.70 4.36 -7.36
CA SER A 73 13.40 4.47 -8.64
C SER A 73 12.51 5.32 -9.52
N SER A 74 12.91 6.56 -9.80
CA SER A 74 12.50 7.24 -11.02
C SER A 74 12.48 6.20 -12.14
N MET A 75 11.30 5.95 -12.71
CA MET A 75 11.12 4.99 -13.79
C MET A 75 11.89 5.52 -15.00
N GLU A 76 13.19 5.21 -15.08
CA GLU A 76 14.05 5.61 -16.18
C GLU A 76 13.62 4.79 -17.41
N MET A 77 12.79 5.39 -18.27
CA MET A 77 12.42 4.79 -19.55
C MET A 77 13.67 4.54 -20.40
N ASN A 78 13.84 3.31 -20.83
CA ASN A 78 14.85 2.95 -21.82
C ASN A 78 14.42 3.51 -23.21
N ALA A 79 15.39 3.67 -24.13
CA ALA A 79 15.17 4.04 -25.52
C ALA A 79 14.16 3.12 -26.24
N ASN A 80 14.07 1.85 -25.85
CA ASN A 80 13.09 0.92 -26.40
C ASN A 80 11.67 1.25 -25.95
N ASP A 81 11.48 1.62 -24.68
CA ASP A 81 10.20 1.99 -24.09
C ASP A 81 9.65 3.25 -24.75
N ARG A 82 10.51 4.25 -25.00
CA ARG A 82 10.14 5.46 -25.75
C ARG A 82 9.68 5.15 -27.17
N ARG A 83 10.35 4.23 -27.88
CA ARG A 83 9.94 3.81 -29.25
C ARG A 83 8.58 3.10 -29.23
N PHE A 84 8.35 2.26 -28.24
CA PHE A 84 7.09 1.55 -28.06
C PHE A 84 5.93 2.50 -27.73
N LEU A 85 6.12 3.45 -26.82
CA LEU A 85 5.07 4.44 -26.48
C LEU A 85 4.76 5.37 -27.66
N ARG A 86 5.76 5.72 -28.48
CA ARG A 86 5.53 6.45 -29.74
C ARG A 86 4.73 5.65 -30.76
N SER A 87 4.94 4.33 -30.87
CA SER A 87 4.13 3.51 -31.79
C SER A 87 2.66 3.43 -31.36
N LEU A 88 2.41 3.49 -30.05
CA LEU A 88 1.08 3.55 -29.46
C LEU A 88 0.45 4.94 -29.45
N ARG A 89 1.14 5.98 -29.96
CA ARG A 89 0.69 7.39 -29.94
C ARG A 89 0.37 7.91 -28.53
N ILE A 90 1.07 7.40 -27.53
CA ILE A 90 0.98 7.90 -26.16
C ILE A 90 1.91 9.11 -26.06
N ALA A 91 1.37 10.27 -25.66
CA ALA A 91 2.16 11.46 -25.44
C ALA A 91 3.05 11.26 -24.22
N VAL A 92 4.37 11.34 -24.43
CA VAL A 92 5.37 11.41 -23.37
C VAL A 92 5.90 12.84 -23.41
N ASP A 93 5.56 13.67 -22.43
CA ASP A 93 6.19 14.97 -22.28
C ASP A 93 7.66 14.76 -21.91
N ASP A 94 8.56 15.02 -22.84
CA ASP A 94 9.99 15.16 -22.56
C ASP A 94 10.17 16.54 -21.90
N THR A 95 10.10 16.63 -20.57
CA THR A 95 10.64 17.81 -19.88
C THR A 95 12.16 17.68 -19.82
N PRO A 96 12.94 18.47 -20.58
CA PRO A 96 14.37 18.52 -20.40
C PRO A 96 14.65 19.12 -19.02
N THR A 97 15.30 18.35 -18.16
CA THR A 97 16.02 18.93 -17.03
C THR A 97 17.13 19.77 -17.66
N ASP A 98 16.95 21.10 -17.63
CA ASP A 98 18.01 22.05 -17.92
C ASP A 98 19.22 21.72 -17.05
N SER A 99 20.35 21.46 -17.71
CA SER A 99 21.67 21.44 -17.10
C SER A 99 22.21 22.87 -17.04
N ASP A 100 22.94 23.20 -15.97
CA ASP A 100 23.89 24.31 -15.89
C ASP A 100 24.92 24.25 -17.05
#